data_AF-A0A7H4M3U3-F1
#
_entry.id   AF-A0A7H4M3U3-F1
#
_cell.length_a   1.000
_cell.length_b   1.000
_cell.length_c   1.000
_cell.angle_alpha   90.00
_cell.angle_beta   90.00
_cell.angle_gamma   90.00
#
_symmetry.space_group_name_H-M   'P 1'
#
loop_
_entity.id
_entity.type
_entity.pdbx_description
1 polymer ?
#
loop_
_entity_poly.entity_id
_entity_poly.type
_entity_poly.pdbx_seq_one_letter_code
_entity_poly.pdbx_strand_id
1 'polypeptide(L)'
;MLARGGMLDPLTIVDMAAAAFPRLSKILQHLNIMITAGPTREPLDPVRYITNHSSGKMGFAIAAAAARRGANVTLVSGPVSLPTPPFVHRIDVTTALEMEAAVQNSAPQQHIFIGCAAVADYRAVAIAEEKIKKQGDELTLKNG
;
A
#
# COMPACT_ATOMS: atom_id res chain seq x y z
N MET A 1 37.78 20.96 -13.26
CA MET A 1 37.83 20.05 -14.43
C MET A 1 37.85 18.63 -13.87
N LEU A 2 36.71 17.93 -13.85
CA LEU A 2 36.60 16.63 -13.14
C LEU A 2 37.52 15.59 -13.79
N ALA A 3 38.43 15.04 -13.00
CA ALA A 3 39.43 14.07 -13.41
C ALA A 3 38.80 12.71 -13.72
N ARG A 4 39.19 12.10 -14.85
CA ARG A 4 38.89 10.70 -15.19
C ARG A 4 39.50 9.78 -14.12
N GLY A 5 38.69 9.26 -13.19
CA GLY A 5 39.15 8.27 -12.20
C GLY A 5 38.50 8.31 -10.80
N GLY A 6 37.60 9.24 -10.51
CA GLY A 6 36.86 9.24 -9.23
C GLY A 6 35.81 8.12 -9.18
N MET A 7 35.71 7.41 -8.05
CA MET A 7 34.63 6.45 -7.82
C MET A 7 33.29 7.19 -7.90
N LEU A 8 32.35 6.65 -8.69
CA LEU A 8 30.99 7.18 -8.75
C LEU A 8 30.33 7.11 -7.37
N ASP A 9 29.38 8.00 -7.12
CA ASP A 9 28.55 7.94 -5.93
C ASP A 9 27.90 6.54 -5.80
N PRO A 10 27.89 5.92 -4.59
CA PRO A 10 27.38 4.56 -4.42
C PRO A 10 25.95 4.34 -4.94
N LEU A 11 25.06 5.32 -4.83
CA LEU A 11 23.69 5.20 -5.35
C LEU A 11 23.70 5.23 -6.88
N THR A 12 24.58 6.03 -7.48
CA THR A 12 24.78 6.06 -8.93
C THR A 12 25.29 4.72 -9.46
N ILE A 13 26.21 4.06 -8.73
CA ILE A 13 26.70 2.72 -9.09
C ILE A 13 25.55 1.69 -9.04
N VAL A 14 24.73 1.73 -8.00
CA VAL A 14 23.56 0.85 -7.84
C VAL A 14 22.57 1.05 -8.99
N ASP A 15 22.25 2.30 -9.34
CA ASP A 15 21.33 2.62 -10.43
C ASP A 15 21.86 2.17 -11.80
N MET A 16 23.16 2.39 -12.06
CA MET A 16 23.81 1.96 -13.30
C MET A 16 23.89 0.43 -13.41
N ALA A 17 24.22 -0.26 -12.32
CA ALA A 17 24.25 -1.71 -12.29
C ALA A 17 22.84 -2.28 -12.55
N ALA A 18 21.81 -1.71 -11.89
CA ALA A 18 20.42 -2.11 -12.09
C ALA A 18 19.95 -1.92 -13.55
N ALA A 19 20.43 -0.88 -14.23
CA ALA A 19 20.13 -0.61 -15.65
C ALA A 19 20.91 -1.49 -16.64
N ALA A 20 22.07 -2.04 -16.23
CA ALA A 20 22.94 -2.86 -17.07
C ALA A 20 22.49 -4.32 -17.18
N PHE A 21 21.66 -4.81 -16.24
CA PHE A 21 21.00 -6.11 -16.38
C PHE A 21 19.88 -5.98 -17.43
N PRO A 22 19.73 -6.96 -18.35
CA PRO A 22 18.83 -6.86 -19.50
C PRO A 22 17.45 -6.41 -19.06
N ARG A 23 16.85 -5.49 -19.85
CA ARG A 23 15.48 -4.97 -19.69
C ARG A 23 14.64 -6.07 -19.08
N LEU A 24 14.21 -5.89 -17.83
CA LEU A 24 13.28 -6.80 -17.17
C LEU A 24 12.29 -7.23 -18.24
N SER A 25 12.34 -8.51 -18.62
CA SER A 25 11.50 -9.05 -19.67
C SER A 25 10.09 -8.59 -19.33
N LYS A 26 9.38 -7.95 -20.27
CA LYS A 26 8.03 -7.44 -20.05
C LYS A 26 7.02 -8.61 -19.94
N ILE A 27 7.34 -9.60 -19.12
CA ILE A 27 6.61 -10.86 -18.97
C ILE A 27 5.23 -10.64 -18.36
N LEU A 28 5.03 -9.50 -17.69
CA LEU A 28 3.74 -9.12 -17.12
C LEU A 28 2.99 -8.12 -18.01
N GLN A 29 3.45 -7.87 -19.24
CA GLN A 29 2.72 -7.02 -20.17
C GLN A 29 1.30 -7.53 -20.38
N HIS A 30 0.36 -6.59 -20.52
CA HIS A 30 -1.08 -6.85 -20.65
C HIS A 30 -1.73 -7.46 -19.40
N LEU A 31 -0.99 -7.70 -18.32
CA LEU A 31 -1.58 -8.12 -17.06
C LEU A 31 -2.01 -6.91 -16.23
N ASN A 32 -3.26 -6.93 -15.78
CA ASN A 32 -3.77 -6.01 -14.77
C ASN A 32 -3.57 -6.68 -13.40
N ILE A 33 -2.82 -6.04 -12.51
CA ILE A 33 -2.48 -6.57 -11.19
C ILE A 33 -2.93 -5.57 -10.13
N MET A 34 -3.76 -6.04 -9.20
CA MET A 34 -4.15 -5.29 -8.02
C MET A 34 -3.38 -5.76 -6.80
N ILE A 35 -2.92 -4.78 -6.01
CA ILE A 35 -2.15 -5.01 -4.79
C ILE A 35 -2.77 -4.17 -3.68
N THR A 36 -3.03 -4.75 -2.51
CA THR A 36 -3.36 -3.97 -1.30
C THR A 36 -2.11 -3.76 -0.45
N ALA A 37 -1.95 -2.59 0.18
CA ALA A 37 -0.79 -2.30 1.03
C ALA A 37 -1.14 -1.36 2.18
N GLY A 38 -0.27 -1.33 3.19
CA GLY A 38 -0.41 -0.43 4.34
C GLY A 38 -1.44 -0.92 5.36
N PRO A 39 -1.62 -0.17 6.46
CA PRO A 39 -2.57 -0.49 7.52
C PRO A 39 -3.95 0.10 7.23
N THR A 40 -5.04 -0.41 7.82
CA THR A 40 -6.31 0.35 7.90
C THR A 40 -6.44 1.03 9.27
N ARG A 41 -7.23 2.10 9.35
CA ARG A 41 -7.50 2.85 10.58
C ARG A 41 -9.01 2.92 10.80
N GLU A 42 -9.50 2.14 11.76
CA GLU A 42 -10.91 2.11 12.13
C GLU A 42 -11.19 3.17 13.19
N PRO A 43 -11.94 4.24 12.89
CA PRO A 43 -12.23 5.29 13.86
C PRO A 43 -13.00 4.73 15.06
N LEU A 44 -12.56 5.09 16.26
CA LEU A 44 -13.22 4.72 17.52
C LEU A 44 -13.97 5.92 18.10
N ASP A 45 -13.30 7.07 18.14
CA ASP A 45 -13.81 8.37 18.58
C ASP A 45 -13.11 9.46 17.73
N PRO A 46 -13.40 10.77 17.89
CA PRO A 46 -12.83 11.82 17.03
C PRO A 46 -11.29 11.94 17.10
N VAL A 47 -10.65 11.29 18.08
CA VAL A 47 -9.21 11.40 18.35
C VAL A 47 -8.48 10.06 18.22
N ARG A 48 -9.20 8.93 18.32
CA ARG A 48 -8.61 7.58 18.36
C ARG A 48 -9.13 6.69 17.26
N TYR A 49 -8.26 5.77 16.83
CA TYR A 49 -8.59 4.72 15.88
C TYR A 49 -7.88 3.42 16.25
N ILE A 50 -8.43 2.30 15.78
CA ILE A 50 -7.84 0.97 15.86
C ILE A 50 -7.08 0.72 14.55
N THR A 51 -5.85 0.21 14.62
CA THR A 51 -5.04 -0.07 13.44
C THR A 51 -4.10 -1.25 13.70
N ASN A 52 -3.82 -2.04 12.67
CA ASN A 52 -2.75 -3.02 12.69
C ASN A 52 -1.47 -2.37 12.15
N HIS A 53 -0.32 -2.55 12.83
CA HIS A 53 0.91 -1.89 12.42
C HIS A 53 1.44 -2.47 11.11
N SER A 54 1.51 -1.62 10.07
CA SER A 54 2.15 -1.96 8.79
C SER A 54 2.82 -0.73 8.19
N SER A 55 4.02 -0.94 7.64
CA SER A 55 4.75 0.12 6.94
C SER A 55 4.38 0.25 5.46
N GLY A 56 3.62 -0.70 4.90
CA GLY A 56 3.29 -0.78 3.47
C GLY A 56 4.46 -1.09 2.53
N LYS A 57 5.71 -1.09 3.02
CA LYS A 57 6.93 -1.21 2.20
C LYS A 57 6.93 -2.43 1.28
N MET A 58 6.44 -3.58 1.77
CA MET A 58 6.39 -4.81 0.98
C MET A 58 5.44 -4.68 -0.21
N GLY A 59 4.19 -4.24 0.02
CA GLY A 59 3.21 -4.06 -1.05
C GLY A 59 3.67 -3.03 -2.09
N PHE A 60 4.27 -1.92 -1.65
CA PHE A 60 4.86 -0.91 -2.54
C PHE A 60 6.03 -1.46 -3.36
N ALA A 61 6.90 -2.29 -2.77
CA ALA A 61 8.00 -2.92 -3.47
C ALA A 61 7.52 -3.92 -4.54
N ILE A 62 6.46 -4.70 -4.24
CA ILE A 62 5.82 -5.62 -5.19
C ILE A 62 5.19 -4.81 -6.33
N ALA A 63 4.47 -3.74 -6.03
CA ALA A 63 3.86 -2.86 -7.04
C ALA A 63 4.91 -2.27 -7.99
N ALA A 64 6.00 -1.76 -7.44
CA ALA A 64 7.11 -1.25 -8.22
C ALA A 64 7.74 -2.34 -9.12
N ALA A 65 7.93 -3.55 -8.59
CA ALA A 65 8.51 -4.66 -9.34
C ALA A 65 7.59 -5.16 -10.46
N ALA A 66 6.27 -5.19 -10.22
CA ALA A 66 5.27 -5.57 -11.22
C ALA A 66 5.19 -4.54 -12.36
N ALA A 67 5.13 -3.26 -12.02
CA ALA A 67 5.12 -2.16 -13.00
C ALA A 67 6.40 -2.16 -13.85
N ARG A 68 7.57 -2.36 -13.24
CA ARG A 68 8.85 -2.49 -13.98
C ARG A 68 8.88 -3.68 -14.95
N ARG A 69 8.06 -4.72 -14.72
CA ARG A 69 7.91 -5.88 -15.62
C ARG A 69 6.76 -5.73 -16.61
N GLY A 70 6.17 -4.54 -16.71
CA GLY A 70 5.18 -4.18 -17.74
C GLY A 70 3.71 -4.39 -17.35
N ALA A 71 3.41 -4.75 -16.10
CA ALA A 71 2.03 -4.87 -15.64
C ALA A 71 1.34 -3.50 -15.54
N ASN A 72 0.03 -3.48 -15.76
CA ASN A 72 -0.84 -2.37 -15.36
C ASN A 72 -1.18 -2.57 -13.89
N VAL A 73 -0.60 -1.76 -13.00
CA VAL A 73 -0.71 -1.97 -11.54
C VAL A 73 -1.71 -1.02 -10.92
N THR A 74 -2.68 -1.56 -10.19
CA THR A 74 -3.52 -0.82 -9.24
C THR A 74 -3.08 -1.13 -7.81
N LEU A 75 -2.70 -0.10 -7.06
CA LEU A 75 -2.28 -0.22 -5.65
C LEU A 75 -3.33 0.43 -4.75
N VAL A 76 -4.09 -0.37 -4.00
CA VAL A 76 -5.00 0.13 -2.97
C VAL A 76 -4.23 0.24 -1.67
N SER A 77 -3.97 1.47 -1.22
CA SER A 77 -3.10 1.75 -0.08
C SER A 77 -3.89 2.31 1.09
N GLY A 78 -3.74 1.66 2.25
CA GLY A 78 -4.00 2.27 3.54
C GLY A 78 -3.01 3.40 3.86
N PRO A 79 -3.21 4.18 4.94
CA PRO A 79 -2.40 5.33 5.30
C PRO A 79 -0.92 5.00 5.55
N VAL A 80 -0.07 5.34 4.57
CA VAL A 80 1.40 5.33 4.65
C VAL A 80 2.01 6.54 3.92
N SER A 81 3.18 6.97 4.37
CA SER A 81 3.94 8.09 3.78
C SER A 81 4.93 7.65 2.69
N LEU A 82 4.66 6.53 2.01
CA LEU A 82 5.50 6.05 0.92
C LEU A 82 5.11 6.74 -0.40
N PRO A 83 6.08 7.14 -1.24
CA PRO A 83 5.79 7.67 -2.56
C PRO A 83 5.20 6.58 -3.46
N THR A 84 4.27 6.95 -4.33
CA THR A 84 3.74 6.04 -5.34
C THR A 84 4.83 5.66 -6.33
N PRO A 85 5.10 4.38 -6.58
CA PRO A 85 6.08 3.98 -7.59
C PRO A 85 5.69 4.43 -8.99
N PRO A 86 6.65 4.68 -9.90
CA PRO A 86 6.34 5.00 -11.29
C PRO A 86 5.45 3.96 -11.96
N PHE A 87 4.52 4.42 -12.79
CA PHE A 87 3.58 3.59 -13.57
C PHE A 87 2.62 2.73 -12.72
N VAL A 88 2.45 3.07 -11.44
CA VAL A 88 1.43 2.47 -10.55
C VAL A 88 0.29 3.46 -10.35
N HIS A 89 -0.94 3.00 -10.54
CA HIS A 89 -2.15 3.75 -10.19
C HIS A 89 -2.49 3.48 -8.72
N ARG A 90 -2.37 4.50 -7.86
CA ARG A 90 -2.65 4.38 -6.42
C ARG A 90 -4.08 4.84 -6.11
N ILE A 91 -4.76 4.07 -5.27
CA ILE A 91 -6.04 4.43 -4.63
C ILE A 91 -5.79 4.49 -3.13
N ASP A 92 -5.96 5.67 -2.54
CA ASP A 92 -5.82 5.85 -1.10
C ASP A 92 -7.13 5.57 -0.37
N VAL A 93 -7.04 4.79 0.70
CA VAL A 93 -8.15 4.42 1.57
C VAL A 93 -7.70 4.55 3.02
N THR A 94 -8.64 4.76 3.93
CA THR A 94 -8.38 4.88 5.36
C THR A 94 -8.88 3.65 6.11
N THR A 95 -10.10 3.21 5.84
CA THR A 95 -10.77 2.12 6.56
C THR A 95 -10.72 0.80 5.78
N ALA A 96 -10.98 -0.30 6.49
CA ALA A 96 -11.15 -1.62 5.89
C ALA A 96 -12.32 -1.65 4.90
N LEU A 97 -13.43 -0.97 5.22
CA LEU A 97 -14.60 -0.89 4.33
C LEU A 97 -14.31 -0.11 3.05
N GLU A 98 -13.57 1.00 3.14
CA GLU A 98 -13.11 1.73 1.97
C GLU A 98 -12.17 0.88 1.11
N MET A 99 -11.26 0.14 1.75
CA MET A 99 -10.35 -0.79 1.07
C MET A 99 -11.12 -1.89 0.34
N GLU A 100 -12.08 -2.51 1.01
CA GLU A 100 -12.95 -3.53 0.43
C GLU A 100 -13.73 -2.97 -0.76
N ALA A 101 -14.38 -1.82 -0.61
CA ALA A 101 -15.13 -1.19 -1.70
C ALA A 101 -14.24 -0.87 -2.91
N ALA A 102 -13.04 -0.33 -2.68
CA ALA A 102 -12.09 -0.05 -3.75
C ALA A 102 -11.63 -1.32 -4.48
N VAL A 103 -11.38 -2.39 -3.74
CA VAL A 103 -11.05 -3.71 -4.28
C VAL A 103 -12.22 -4.24 -5.11
N GLN A 104 -13.42 -4.31 -4.55
CA GLN A 104 -14.61 -4.86 -5.23
C GLN A 104 -14.95 -4.11 -6.52
N ASN A 105 -14.86 -2.78 -6.51
CA ASN A 105 -15.15 -1.95 -7.69
C ASN A 105 -14.15 -2.18 -8.83
N SER A 106 -12.91 -2.54 -8.50
CA SER A 106 -11.82 -2.63 -9.48
C SER A 106 -11.41 -4.07 -9.80
N ALA A 107 -11.81 -5.04 -8.98
CA ALA A 107 -11.44 -6.46 -9.08
C ALA A 107 -11.84 -7.13 -10.40
N PRO A 108 -13.03 -6.87 -10.99
CA PRO A 108 -13.43 -7.49 -12.26
C PRO A 108 -12.49 -7.20 -13.43
N GLN A 109 -11.67 -6.15 -13.35
CA GLN A 109 -10.73 -5.75 -14.39
C GLN A 109 -9.32 -6.31 -14.16
N GLN A 110 -9.08 -7.06 -13.07
CA GLN A 110 -7.76 -7.54 -12.69
C GLN A 110 -7.58 -9.00 -13.07
N HIS A 111 -6.37 -9.36 -13.50
CA HIS A 111 -5.99 -10.75 -13.71
C HIS A 111 -5.38 -11.37 -12.45
N ILE A 112 -4.74 -10.56 -11.59
CA ILE A 112 -4.05 -11.01 -10.38
C ILE A 112 -4.39 -10.06 -9.24
N PHE A 113 -4.72 -10.63 -8.08
CA PHE A 113 -4.88 -9.90 -6.83
C PHE A 113 -3.82 -10.36 -5.81
N ILE A 114 -3.15 -9.41 -5.15
CA ILE A 114 -2.15 -9.67 -4.12
C ILE A 114 -2.54 -8.89 -2.86
N GLY A 115 -2.97 -9.62 -1.83
CA GLY A 115 -3.28 -9.04 -0.52
C GLY A 115 -2.02 -8.85 0.32
N CYS A 116 -1.56 -7.60 0.51
CA CYS A 116 -0.44 -7.28 1.40
C CYS A 116 -0.79 -6.22 2.46
N ALA A 117 -2.02 -5.72 2.49
CA ALA A 117 -2.48 -4.80 3.52
C ALA A 117 -2.63 -5.51 4.88
N ALA A 118 -2.36 -4.77 5.95
CA ALA A 118 -2.69 -5.18 7.31
C ALA A 118 -4.06 -4.59 7.66
N VAL A 119 -5.11 -5.28 7.25
CA VAL A 119 -6.50 -4.91 7.56
C VAL A 119 -6.73 -5.12 9.07
N ALA A 120 -7.38 -4.16 9.72
CA ALA A 120 -7.76 -4.29 11.13
C ALA A 120 -8.85 -5.35 11.30
N ASP A 121 -8.66 -6.26 12.26
CA ASP A 121 -9.60 -7.37 12.52
C ASP A 121 -10.89 -6.92 13.22
N TYR A 122 -10.90 -5.70 13.77
CA TYR A 122 -11.98 -5.17 14.60
C TYR A 122 -12.30 -3.72 14.26
N ARG A 123 -13.59 -3.42 14.30
CA ARG A 123 -14.17 -2.09 14.13
C ARG A 123 -15.19 -1.82 15.23
N ALA A 124 -15.33 -0.55 15.62
CA ALA A 124 -16.40 -0.13 16.52
C ALA A 124 -17.78 -0.27 15.85
N VAL A 125 -18.78 -0.77 16.58
CA VAL A 125 -20.15 -0.91 16.06
C VAL A 125 -20.80 0.45 15.82
N ALA A 126 -20.50 1.41 16.70
CA ALA A 126 -20.83 2.82 16.57
C ALA A 126 -19.58 3.64 16.85
N ILE A 127 -19.34 4.68 16.04
CA ILE A 127 -18.26 5.65 16.29
C ILE A 127 -18.79 6.63 17.33
N ALA A 128 -18.06 6.85 18.42
CA ALA A 128 -18.48 7.81 19.44
C ALA A 128 -18.32 9.24 18.91
N GLU A 129 -19.35 10.09 19.08
CA GLU A 129 -19.28 11.51 18.69
C GLU A 129 -18.41 12.34 19.65
N GLU A 130 -18.26 11.87 20.90
CA GLU A 130 -17.43 12.49 21.92
C GLU A 130 -16.32 11.54 22.40
N LYS A 131 -15.27 12.12 23.01
CA LYS A 131 -14.16 11.37 23.58
C LYS A 131 -14.65 10.46 24.72
N ILE A 132 -14.46 9.15 24.56
CA ILE A 132 -14.84 8.14 25.57
C ILE A 132 -14.04 8.39 26.86
N LYS A 133 -14.76 8.62 27.98
CA LYS A 133 -14.19 8.86 29.31
C LYS A 133 -13.80 7.54 29.95
N LYS A 134 -12.70 7.52 30.72
CA LYS A 134 -12.04 6.29 31.20
C LYS A 134 -12.72 5.60 32.40
N GLN A 135 -14.03 5.78 32.60
CA GLN A 135 -14.76 5.12 33.69
C GLN A 135 -15.98 4.37 33.13
N GLY A 136 -15.91 3.04 33.10
CA GLY A 136 -17.09 2.17 33.02
C GLY A 136 -17.76 1.97 31.66
N ASP A 137 -17.43 2.73 30.62
CA ASP A 137 -18.07 2.57 29.30
C ASP A 137 -17.60 1.27 28.61
N GLU A 138 -18.57 0.37 28.39
CA GLU A 138 -18.36 -0.93 27.74
C GLU A 138 -18.17 -0.73 26.22
N LEU A 139 -16.99 -1.07 25.72
CA LEU A 139 -16.63 -0.89 24.31
C LEU A 139 -17.05 -2.12 23.50
N THR A 140 -18.11 -2.01 22.69
CA THR A 140 -18.54 -3.12 21.83
C THR A 140 -17.81 -3.07 20.49
N LEU A 141 -16.99 -4.10 20.22
CA LEU A 141 -16.33 -4.31 18.93
C LEU A 141 -17.07 -5.38 18.12
N LYS A 142 -17.04 -5.26 16.80
CA LYS A 142 -17.42 -6.34 15.88
C LYS A 142 -16.22 -6.72 15.04
N ASN A 143 -16.17 -7.99 14.64
CA ASN A 143 -15.20 -8.47 13.65
C ASN A 143 -15.43 -7.71 12.34
N GLY A 144 -14.32 -7.31 11.71
CA GLY A 144 -14.28 -6.71 10.39
C GLY A 144 -14.68 -7.68 9.29
#